data_AF-A0A3B8WSH6-F1
#
_entry.id   AF-A0A3B8WSH6-F1
#
_cell.length_a   1.000
_cell.length_b   1.000
_cell.length_c   1.000
_cell.angle_alpha   90.00
_cell.angle_beta   90.00
_cell.angle_gamma   90.00
#
_symmetry.space_group_name_H-M   'P 1'
#
loop_
_entity.id
_entity.type
_entity.pdbx_description
1 polymer ?
#
loop_
_entity_poly.entity_id
_entity_poly.type
_entity_poly.pdbx_seq_one_letter_code
_entity_poly.pdbx_strand_id
1 'polypeptide(L)'
;MALKVFKPYSAGTRTRIDLVREELTTDKPEKTLVSGLKSNAGRNSQGRITVRHQGGGHKRKYRVIDFKRNKHGIPGTVKTIEYDPNRSANIALIAYA
;
A
#
# COMPACT_ATOMS: atom_id res chain seq x y z
N MET A 1 9.04 12.73 -2.37
CA MET A 1 8.77 12.48 -0.93
C MET A 1 9.86 13.00 -0.02
N ALA A 2 9.54 13.95 0.84
CA ALA A 2 10.42 14.40 1.91
C ALA A 2 10.39 13.45 3.12
N LEU A 3 11.46 13.45 3.92
CA LEU A 3 11.54 12.72 5.18
C LEU A 3 11.18 13.63 6.36
N LYS A 4 10.35 13.12 7.27
CA LYS A 4 9.99 13.80 8.52
C LYS A 4 10.75 13.19 9.69
N VAL A 5 11.67 13.97 10.25
CA VAL A 5 12.36 13.64 11.50
C VAL A 5 11.54 14.12 12.68
N PHE A 6 11.31 13.26 13.68
CA PHE A 6 10.55 13.63 14.87
C PHE A 6 11.45 14.30 15.91
N LYS A 7 10.88 15.23 16.70
CA LYS A 7 11.56 15.75 17.90
C LYS A 7 11.72 14.61 18.92
N PRO A 8 12.80 14.58 19.72
CA PRO A 8 13.08 13.48 20.65
C PRO A 8 12.30 13.61 21.97
N TYR A 9 10.96 13.63 21.92
CA TYR A 9 10.11 13.74 23.13
C TYR A 9 10.00 12.44 23.92
N SER A 10 10.29 11.28 23.31
CA SER A 10 10.32 9.98 23.98
C SER A 10 11.45 9.09 23.43
N ALA A 11 11.86 8.06 24.16
CA ALA A 11 12.93 7.17 23.71
C ALA A 11 12.67 6.55 22.33
N GLY A 12 11.41 6.15 22.05
CA GLY A 12 11.03 5.56 20.76
C GLY A 12 10.93 6.55 19.59
N THR A 13 10.96 7.86 19.84
CA THR A 13 10.85 8.89 18.79
C THR A 13 12.18 9.52 18.41
N ARG A 14 13.23 9.29 19.22
CA ARG A 14 14.60 9.82 19.00
C ARG A 14 15.19 9.47 17.63
N THR A 15 14.94 8.26 17.13
CA THR A 15 15.47 7.76 15.85
C THR A 15 14.39 7.55 14.80
N ARG A 16 13.14 7.91 15.10
CA ARG A 16 12.01 7.67 14.19
C ARG A 16 12.03 8.68 13.04
N ILE A 17 11.93 8.14 11.83
CA ILE A 17 11.80 8.90 10.59
C ILE A 17 10.56 8.35 9.86
N ASP A 18 9.64 9.24 9.49
CA ASP A 18 8.48 8.89 8.65
C ASP A 18 8.58 9.59 7.29
N LEU A 19 7.76 9.13 6.33
CA LEU A 19 7.59 9.80 5.04
C LEU A 19 6.54 10.91 5.13
N VAL A 20 6.84 12.06 4.52
CA VAL A 20 5.85 13.10 4.24
C VAL A 20 5.02 12.68 3.03
N ARG A 21 3.69 12.74 3.15
CA ARG A 21 2.71 12.19 2.20
C ARG A 21 1.91 13.26 1.46
N GLU A 22 2.54 14.37 1.10
CA GLU A 22 1.88 15.50 0.40
C GLU A 22 1.43 15.17 -1.02
N GLU A 23 2.06 14.18 -1.66
CA GLU A 23 1.71 13.72 -3.01
C GLU A 23 0.42 12.90 -3.06
N LEU A 24 -0.11 12.47 -1.91
CA LEU A 24 -1.35 11.68 -1.84
C LEU A 24 -2.56 12.60 -1.93
N THR A 25 -3.45 12.31 -2.87
CA THR A 25 -4.61 13.16 -3.15
C THR A 25 -5.89 12.67 -2.48
N THR A 26 -5.91 11.45 -1.96
CA THR A 26 -7.06 10.87 -1.26
C THR A 26 -6.63 9.78 -0.29
N ASP A 27 -7.42 9.60 0.77
CA ASP A 27 -7.24 8.56 1.79
C ASP A 27 -8.13 7.33 1.56
N LYS A 28 -9.16 7.47 0.70
CA LYS A 28 -10.15 6.40 0.47
C LYS A 28 -9.91 5.73 -0.88
N PRO A 29 -9.70 4.40 -0.91
CA PRO A 29 -9.53 3.67 -2.16
C PRO A 29 -10.86 3.48 -2.89
N GLU A 30 -10.77 3.32 -4.21
CA GLU A 30 -11.91 2.99 -5.08
C GLU A 30 -12.52 1.63 -4.73
N LYS A 31 -13.80 1.61 -4.32
CA LYS A 31 -14.45 0.44 -3.70
C LYS A 31 -14.48 -0.79 -4.62
N THR A 32 -14.62 -0.57 -5.93
CA THR A 32 -14.70 -1.63 -6.94
C THR A 32 -13.36 -2.35 -7.17
N LEU A 33 -12.24 -1.69 -6.86
CA LEU A 33 -10.88 -2.21 -7.09
C LEU A 33 -10.20 -2.72 -5.82
N VAL A 34 -11.00 -3.01 -4.78
CA VAL A 34 -10.51 -3.49 -3.49
C VAL A 34 -11.07 -4.87 -3.17
N SER A 35 -10.20 -5.79 -2.74
CA SER A 35 -10.58 -7.13 -2.31
C SER A 35 -10.03 -7.48 -0.92
N GLY A 36 -10.63 -8.50 -0.29
CA GLY A 36 -10.16 -9.01 0.99
C GLY A 36 -8.81 -9.70 0.83
N LEU A 37 -7.83 -9.34 1.66
CA LEU A 37 -6.52 -10.00 1.69
C LEU A 37 -6.40 -10.89 2.93
N LYS A 38 -6.27 -12.21 2.72
CA LYS A 38 -6.00 -13.17 3.80
C LYS A 38 -4.51 -13.12 4.17
N SER A 39 -4.22 -13.03 5.46
CA SER A 39 -2.85 -13.20 5.97
C SER A 39 -2.60 -14.69 6.25
N ASN A 40 -1.49 -15.22 5.74
CA ASN A 40 -1.06 -16.59 6.01
C ASN A 40 -0.17 -16.70 7.26
N ALA A 41 0.28 -15.57 7.83
CA ALA A 41 1.18 -15.52 8.99
C ALA A 41 2.39 -16.48 8.88
N GLY A 42 3.01 -16.55 7.69
CA GLY A 42 4.16 -17.41 7.43
C GLY A 42 3.86 -18.92 7.31
N ARG A 43 2.60 -19.33 7.35
CA ARG A 43 2.18 -20.74 7.27
C ARG A 43 1.79 -21.19 5.87
N ASN A 44 2.06 -22.45 5.55
CA ASN A 44 1.64 -23.09 4.31
C ASN A 44 0.26 -23.78 4.43
N SER A 45 -0.17 -24.49 3.39
CA SER A 45 -1.44 -25.23 3.35
C SER A 45 -1.54 -26.37 4.39
N GLN A 46 -0.42 -26.87 4.90
CA GLN A 46 -0.37 -27.87 5.97
C GLN A 46 -0.39 -27.24 7.38
N GLY A 47 -0.49 -25.91 7.47
CA GLY A 47 -0.46 -25.17 8.74
C GLY A 47 0.92 -25.01 9.37
N ARG A 48 1.99 -25.47 8.69
CA ARG A 48 3.37 -25.39 9.20
C ARG A 48 3.97 -24.03 8.89
N ILE A 49 4.74 -23.47 9.85
CA ILE A 49 5.53 -22.26 9.61
C ILE A 49 6.64 -22.60 8.61
N THR A 50 6.55 -22.01 7.43
CA THR A 50 7.56 -22.15 6.36
C THR A 50 8.39 -20.88 6.22
N VAL A 51 7.82 -19.73 6.60
CA VAL A 51 8.53 -18.45 6.68
C VAL A 51 8.40 -17.90 8.09
N ARG A 52 9.54 -17.66 8.75
CA ARG A 52 9.61 -17.12 10.12
C ARG A 52 9.35 -15.61 10.14
N HIS A 53 9.07 -15.07 11.32
CA HIS A 53 8.89 -13.64 11.59
C HIS A 53 7.73 -12.96 10.81
N GLN A 54 6.68 -13.70 10.47
CA GLN A 54 5.46 -13.16 9.84
C GLN A 54 4.24 -13.40 10.74
N GLY A 55 3.46 -12.35 11.01
CA GLY A 55 2.25 -12.40 11.83
C GLY A 55 1.97 -11.09 12.55
N GLY A 56 0.74 -10.86 13.03
CA GLY A 56 0.38 -9.72 13.89
C GLY A 56 0.27 -8.34 13.22
N GLY A 57 0.48 -8.23 11.91
CA GLY A 57 0.35 -6.96 11.19
C GLY A 57 -1.10 -6.43 11.10
N HIS A 58 -1.24 -5.11 10.88
CA HIS A 58 -2.53 -4.46 10.69
C HIS A 58 -3.31 -5.09 9.52
N LYS A 59 -4.64 -5.15 9.63
CA LYS A 59 -5.52 -5.68 8.57
C LYS A 59 -5.40 -4.81 7.32
N ARG A 60 -5.18 -5.43 6.17
CA ARG A 60 -5.04 -4.75 4.88
C ARG A 60 -6.08 -5.27 3.91
N LYS A 61 -6.47 -4.42 2.96
CA LYS A 61 -7.24 -4.83 1.80
C LYS A 61 -6.31 -4.80 0.58
N TYR A 62 -6.47 -5.74 -0.32
CA TYR A 62 -5.69 -5.78 -1.54
C TYR A 62 -6.26 -4.77 -2.55
N ARG A 63 -5.38 -4.01 -3.19
CA ARG A 63 -5.73 -3.13 -4.31
C ARG A 63 -5.38 -3.83 -5.61
N VAL A 64 -6.38 -4.04 -6.46
CA VAL A 64 -6.21 -4.68 -7.77
C VAL A 64 -5.45 -3.74 -8.69
N ILE A 65 -4.25 -4.14 -9.10
CA ILE A 65 -3.38 -3.34 -9.96
C ILE A 65 -3.32 -3.95 -11.35
N ASP A 66 -3.43 -3.07 -12.35
CA ASP A 66 -3.21 -3.42 -13.74
C ASP A 66 -1.71 -3.42 -14.06
N PHE A 67 -1.07 -4.58 -13.88
CA PHE A 67 0.31 -4.80 -14.30
C PHE A 67 0.46 -5.06 -15.80
N LYS A 68 -0.63 -5.36 -16.51
CA LYS A 68 -0.59 -5.76 -17.93
C LYS A 68 -0.66 -4.55 -18.86
N ARG A 69 -1.51 -3.56 -18.53
CA ARG A 69 -1.73 -2.34 -19.32
C ARG A 69 -2.05 -2.62 -20.80
N ASN A 70 -2.97 -3.54 -21.05
CA ASN A 70 -3.33 -3.98 -22.42
C ASN A 70 -4.21 -2.97 -23.20
N LYS A 71 -4.57 -1.83 -22.60
CA LYS A 71 -5.41 -0.79 -23.23
C LYS A 71 -4.58 0.13 -24.12
N HIS A 72 -4.04 -0.42 -25.20
CA HIS A 72 -3.22 0.35 -26.14
C HIS A 72 -4.06 1.37 -26.93
N GLY A 73 -3.52 2.58 -27.10
CA GLY A 73 -4.19 3.65 -27.85
C GLY A 73 -5.37 4.33 -27.12
N ILE A 74 -5.76 3.85 -25.94
CA ILE A 74 -6.84 4.45 -25.15
C ILE A 74 -6.21 5.43 -24.14
N PRO A 75 -6.50 6.74 -24.23
CA PRO A 75 -6.00 7.69 -23.25
C PRO A 75 -6.64 7.45 -21.88
N GLY A 76 -5.87 7.72 -20.83
CA GLY A 76 -6.33 7.62 -19.45
C GLY A 76 -5.89 8.84 -18.65
N THR A 77 -6.82 9.40 -17.89
CA THR A 77 -6.57 10.53 -16.99
C THR A 77 -6.26 10.02 -15.59
N VAL A 78 -5.19 10.53 -15.00
CA VAL A 78 -4.88 10.28 -13.58
C VAL A 78 -5.90 11.03 -12.73
N LYS A 79 -6.76 10.29 -12.02
CA LYS A 79 -7.75 10.88 -11.10
C LYS A 79 -7.16 11.19 -9.74
N THR A 80 -6.45 10.22 -9.15
CA THR A 80 -5.90 10.31 -7.79
C THR A 80 -4.57 9.58 -7.68
N ILE A 81 -3.74 10.01 -6.73
CA ILE A 81 -2.54 9.31 -6.28
C ILE A 81 -2.80 8.87 -4.83
N GLU A 82 -2.55 7.59 -4.56
CA GLU A 82 -2.99 6.94 -3.33
C GLU A 82 -1.91 6.05 -2.72
N TYR A 83 -1.94 5.93 -1.39
CA TYR A 83 -1.09 5.02 -0.65
C TYR A 83 -1.62 3.59 -0.67
N ASP A 84 -0.82 2.61 -1.10
CA ASP A 84 -1.19 1.20 -0.99
C ASP A 84 -0.42 0.48 0.13
N PRO A 85 -1.10 -0.11 1.13
CA PRO A 85 -0.43 -0.79 2.25
C PRO A 85 0.19 -2.16 1.88
N ASN A 86 0.06 -2.61 0.63
CA ASN A 86 0.56 -3.92 0.18
C ASN A 86 1.89 -3.82 -0.58
N ARG A 87 2.41 -2.61 -0.81
CA ARG A 87 3.68 -2.36 -1.48
C ARG A 87 4.32 -1.06 -0.99
N SER A 88 5.57 -0.81 -1.40
CA SER A 88 6.29 0.43 -1.07
C SER A 88 5.88 1.61 -1.96
N ALA A 89 5.53 1.35 -3.22
CA ALA A 89 5.15 2.38 -4.19
C ALA A 89 3.71 2.89 -3.97
N ASN A 90 3.49 4.18 -4.24
CA ASN A 90 2.15 4.73 -4.41
C ASN A 90 1.50 4.19 -5.68
N ILE A 91 0.18 4.32 -5.77
CA ILE A 91 -0.58 3.95 -6.97
C ILE A 91 -1.36 5.14 -7.52
N ALA A 92 -1.60 5.12 -8.82
CA ALA A 92 -2.46 6.09 -9.50
C ALA A 92 -3.77 5.42 -9.91
N LEU A 93 -4.90 6.06 -9.60
CA LEU A 93 -6.19 5.68 -10.14
C LEU A 93 -6.35 6.29 -11.53
N ILE A 94 -6.50 5.45 -12.55
CA ILE A 94 -6.65 5.89 -13.94
C ILE A 94 -8.10 5.74 -14.37
N ALA A 95 -8.69 6.82 -14.87
CA ALA A 95 -9.93 6.79 -15.61
C ALA A 95 -9.63 6.80 -17.11
N TYR A 96 -9.91 5.69 -17.77
CA TYR A 96 -9.83 5.59 -19.22
C TYR A 96 -11.02 6.29 -19.88
N ALA A 97 -10.80 6.82 -21.08
CA ALA A 97 -11.84 7.37 -21.94
C ALA A 97 -12.82 6.29 -22.44
#